data_AF-A0AAE1Q1X5-F1
#
_entry.id   AF-A0AAE1Q1X5-F1
#
_cell.length_a   1.000
_cell.length_b   1.000
_cell.length_c   1.000
_cell.angle_alpha   90.00
_cell.angle_beta   90.00
_cell.angle_gamma   90.00
#
_symmetry.space_group_name_H-M   'P 1'
#
loop_
_entity.id
_entity.type
_entity.pdbx_description
1 polymer ?
#
loop_
_entity_poly.entity_id
_entity_poly.type
_entity_poly.pdbx_seq_one_letter_code
_entity_poly.pdbx_strand_id
1 'polypeptide(L)'
;MVYKRTAPLIKTTLKVHIDTGASNFYMSKRCLNMLGLTAIPRRVYFAYEGSHHLESGPVYETGNDTFDIVMGRDMMSHYRCVIDYEKLKMYFHVGKRVIKANLYT
;
A
#
# COMPACT_ATOMS: atom_id res chain seq x y z
N MET A 1 16.03 -15.75 -23.88
CA MET A 1 14.77 -15.94 -23.15
C MET A 1 14.81 -15.04 -21.91
N VAL A 2 14.21 -13.85 -21.99
CA VAL A 2 14.19 -12.90 -20.86
C VAL A 2 13.02 -13.28 -19.96
N TYR A 3 13.30 -13.96 -18.84
CA TYR A 3 12.29 -14.18 -17.82
C TYR A 3 11.95 -12.83 -17.16
N LYS A 4 10.92 -12.13 -17.66
CA LYS A 4 10.21 -11.15 -16.85
C LYS A 4 9.54 -11.95 -15.73
N ARG A 5 10.13 -11.97 -14.53
CA ARG A 5 9.44 -12.45 -13.32
C ARG A 5 8.18 -11.60 -13.15
N THR A 6 7.04 -12.11 -13.60
CA THR A 6 5.73 -11.57 -13.22
C THR A 6 5.60 -11.82 -11.72
N ALA A 7 5.53 -10.75 -10.92
CA ALA A 7 5.30 -10.88 -9.48
C ALA A 7 3.98 -11.64 -9.24
N PRO A 8 3.90 -12.52 -8.23
CA PRO A 8 2.66 -13.24 -7.94
C PRO A 8 1.55 -12.24 -7.59
N LEU A 9 0.41 -12.34 -8.28
CA LEU A 9 -0.79 -11.61 -7.91
C LEU A 9 -1.41 -12.30 -6.69
N ILE A 10 -1.23 -11.72 -5.51
CA ILE A 10 -1.81 -12.25 -4.27
C ILE A 10 -3.17 -11.61 -4.05
N LYS A 11 -4.24 -12.40 -4.17
CA LYS A 11 -5.61 -11.95 -3.88
C LYS A 11 -5.88 -12.12 -2.38
N THR A 12 -5.51 -11.12 -1.60
CA THR A 12 -5.82 -11.06 -0.17
C THR A 12 -6.25 -9.64 0.24
N THR A 13 -7.02 -9.54 1.33
CA THR A 13 -7.39 -8.26 1.92
C THR A 13 -6.40 -7.92 3.02
N LEU A 14 -5.76 -6.76 2.94
CA LEU A 14 -4.79 -6.29 3.92
C LEU A 14 -5.32 -5.07 4.66
N LYS A 15 -5.05 -4.98 5.97
CA LYS A 15 -5.33 -3.79 6.76
C LYS A 15 -4.23 -2.75 6.55
N VAL A 16 -4.59 -1.63 5.95
CA VAL A 16 -3.70 -0.50 5.73
C VAL A 16 -3.95 0.55 6.81
N HIS A 17 -2.91 0.88 7.56
CA HIS A 17 -2.90 2.02 8.47
C HIS A 17 -2.34 3.25 7.76
N ILE A 18 -3.05 4.37 7.86
CA ILE A 18 -2.62 5.65 7.29
C ILE A 18 -1.94 6.45 8.40
N ASP A 19 -0.64 6.69 8.27
CA ASP A 19 0.15 7.37 9.29
C ASP A 19 0.91 8.57 8.68
N THR A 20 0.50 9.77 9.05
CA THR A 20 1.12 11.02 8.59
C THR A 20 2.45 11.31 9.29
N GLY A 21 2.75 10.65 10.41
CA GLY A 21 4.07 10.68 11.07
C GLY A 21 5.08 9.75 10.40
N ALA A 22 4.62 8.66 9.80
CA ALA A 22 5.47 7.75 9.04
C ALA A 22 5.99 8.42 7.75
N SER A 23 7.29 8.31 7.49
CA SER A 23 7.89 8.90 6.27
C SER A 23 7.85 7.95 5.08
N ASN A 24 7.90 6.64 5.33
CA ASN A 24 7.98 5.61 4.30
C ASN A 24 6.78 4.66 4.31
N PHE A 25 6.75 3.77 3.34
CA PHE A 25 5.87 2.63 3.29
C PHE A 25 6.44 1.44 4.08
N TYR A 26 5.65 0.85 4.99
CA TYR A 26 6.07 -0.28 5.82
C TYR A 26 5.14 -1.48 5.67
N MET A 27 5.70 -2.68 5.83
CA MET A 27 4.97 -3.93 5.98
C MET A 27 5.37 -4.64 7.27
N SER A 28 4.42 -5.24 7.97
CA SER A 28 4.75 -6.03 9.15
C SER A 28 5.29 -7.40 8.78
N LYS A 29 6.09 -7.98 9.68
CA LYS A 29 6.65 -9.32 9.50
C LYS A 29 5.53 -10.36 9.42
N ARG A 30 4.47 -10.19 10.21
CA ARG A 30 3.24 -10.99 10.10
C ARG A 30 2.65 -10.93 8.69
N CYS A 31 2.54 -9.74 8.08
CA CYS A 31 2.03 -9.59 6.73
C CYS A 31 2.91 -10.29 5.70
N LEU A 32 4.23 -10.12 5.78
CA LEU A 32 5.18 -10.81 4.89
C LEU A 32 5.01 -12.33 4.96
N ASN A 33 4.92 -12.89 6.18
CA ASN A 33 4.70 -14.32 6.38
C ASN A 33 3.36 -14.80 5.82
N MET A 34 2.28 -14.05 6.03
CA MET A 34 0.95 -14.36 5.49
C MET A 34 0.95 -14.37 3.95
N LEU A 35 1.73 -13.50 3.32
CA LEU A 35 1.91 -13.44 1.88
C LEU A 35 2.91 -14.48 1.35
N GLY A 36 3.55 -15.27 2.23
CA GLY A 36 4.57 -16.25 1.86
C GLY A 36 5.86 -15.62 1.35
N LEU A 37 6.15 -14.37 1.72
CA LEU A 37 7.34 -13.65 1.29
C LEU A 37 8.50 -13.93 2.25
N THR A 38 9.56 -14.52 1.72
CA THR A 38 10.78 -14.84 2.49
C THR A 38 11.74 -13.64 2.63
N ALA A 39 11.47 -12.56 1.91
CA ALA A 39 12.25 -11.32 1.96
C ALA A 39 11.32 -10.11 1.81
N ILE A 40 11.75 -8.96 2.33
CA ILE A 40 11.04 -7.69 2.17
C ILE A 40 11.02 -7.34 0.68
N PRO A 41 9.83 -7.15 0.07
CA PRO A 41 9.74 -6.77 -1.34
C PRO A 41 10.33 -5.39 -1.55
N ARG A 42 10.97 -5.12 -2.69
CA ARG A 42 11.48 -3.78 -2.97
C ARG A 42 10.36 -2.75 -3.09
N ARG A 43 9.23 -3.14 -3.69
CA ARG A 43 8.00 -2.35 -3.91
C ARG A 43 6.78 -3.26 -3.95
N VAL A 44 5.61 -2.71 -3.65
CA VAL A 44 4.31 -3.38 -3.70
C VAL A 44 3.38 -2.62 -4.65
N TYR A 45 2.59 -3.37 -5.40
CA TYR A 45 1.57 -2.82 -6.30
C TYR A 45 0.18 -3.20 -5.78
N PHE A 46 -0.64 -2.21 -5.47
CA PHE A 46 -2.04 -2.39 -5.09
C PHE A 46 -2.91 -2.29 -6.33
N ALA A 47 -3.53 -3.39 -6.74
CA ALA A 47 -4.55 -3.36 -7.78
C ALA A 47 -5.82 -2.68 -7.25
N TYR A 48 -6.25 -1.62 -7.93
CA TYR A 48 -7.49 -0.91 -7.63
C TYR A 48 -8.27 -0.73 -8.94
N GLU A 49 -9.46 -1.33 -9.02
CA GLU A 49 -10.42 -1.21 -10.12
C GLU A 49 -9.82 -1.29 -11.55
N GLY A 50 -9.78 -2.50 -12.12
CA GLY A 50 -9.31 -2.73 -13.49
C GLY A 50 -7.79 -2.78 -13.59
N SER A 51 -7.20 -2.01 -14.51
CA SER A 51 -5.77 -2.00 -14.83
C SER A 51 -4.95 -0.91 -14.12
N HIS A 52 -5.52 -0.24 -13.11
CA HIS A 52 -4.84 0.82 -12.38
C HIS A 52 -4.22 0.28 -11.10
N HIS A 53 -3.01 0.75 -10.80
CA HIS A 53 -2.24 0.27 -9.66
C HIS A 53 -1.66 1.46 -8.88
N LEU A 54 -1.68 1.37 -7.55
CA LEU A 54 -0.85 2.19 -6.69
C LEU A 54 0.47 1.44 -6.47
N GLU A 55 1.60 2.07 -6.75
CA GLU A 55 2.93 1.55 -6.52
C GLU A 55 3.51 2.17 -5.25
N SER A 56 4.06 1.34 -4.37
CA SER A 56 4.70 1.80 -3.15
C SER A 56 6.03 2.51 -3.40
N GLY A 57 6.46 3.34 -2.45
CA GLY A 57 7.88 3.62 -2.23
C GLY A 57 8.66 2.36 -1.87
N PRO A 58 9.98 2.47 -1.58
CA PRO A 58 10.73 1.37 -0.98
C PRO A 58 10.02 0.82 0.26
N VAL A 59 9.90 -0.49 0.36
CA VAL A 59 9.23 -1.13 1.52
C VAL A 59 10.24 -1.36 2.63
N TYR A 60 9.82 -1.04 3.84
CA TYR A 60 10.56 -1.32 5.06
C TYR A 60 9.77 -2.27 5.96
N GLU A 61 10.47 -3.10 6.73
CA GLU A 61 9.80 -3.89 7.78
C GLU A 61 9.50 -2.98 8.97
N THR A 62 8.26 -3.02 9.48
CA THR A 62 7.94 -2.40 10.77
C THR A 62 8.26 -3.36 11.91
N GLY A 63 8.75 -2.83 13.03
CA GLY A 63 8.97 -3.59 14.26
C GLY A 63 7.70 -3.97 15.03
N ASN A 64 6.52 -3.56 14.54
CA ASN A 64 5.22 -3.82 15.18
C ASN A 64 4.27 -4.55 14.21
N ASP A 65 3.64 -5.64 14.68
CA ASP A 65 2.67 -6.45 13.93
C ASP A 65 1.20 -6.01 14.11
N THR A 66 0.94 -4.81 14.64
CA THR A 66 -0.42 -4.29 14.85
C THR A 66 -1.19 -4.10 13.54
N PHE A 67 -0.49 -3.70 12.47
CA PHE A 67 -1.07 -3.45 11.15
C PHE A 67 -0.33 -4.28 10.10
N ASP A 68 -1.02 -4.66 9.02
CA ASP A 68 -0.36 -5.38 7.92
C ASP A 68 0.58 -4.44 7.16
N ILE A 69 0.08 -3.23 6.90
CA ILE A 69 0.76 -2.19 6.13
C ILE A 69 0.62 -0.85 6.85
N VAL A 70 1.68 -0.04 6.81
CA VAL A 70 1.64 1.39 7.13
C VAL A 70 1.94 2.18 5.87
N MET A 71 1.01 3.04 5.48
CA MET A 71 1.19 3.99 4.39
C MET A 71 1.64 5.33 4.97
N GLY A 72 2.88 5.71 4.66
CA GLY A 72 3.48 6.96 5.10
C GLY A 72 3.28 8.12 4.12
N ARG A 73 3.96 9.23 4.45
CA ARG A 73 3.94 10.48 3.69
C ARG A 73 4.52 10.35 2.28
N ASP A 74 5.42 9.40 2.03
CA ASP A 74 5.95 9.12 0.70
C ASP A 74 4.82 8.83 -0.29
N MET A 75 3.95 7.90 0.06
CA MET A 75 2.79 7.49 -0.73
C MET A 75 1.74 8.59 -0.80
N MET A 76 1.43 9.20 0.34
CA MET A 76 0.41 10.26 0.41
C MET A 76 0.80 11.47 -0.44
N SER A 77 2.08 11.86 -0.43
CA SER A 77 2.57 12.98 -1.24
C SER A 77 2.64 12.60 -2.72
N HIS A 78 3.11 11.39 -3.03
CA HIS A 78 3.24 10.91 -4.41
C HIS A 78 1.88 10.88 -5.13
N TYR A 79 0.84 10.40 -4.43
CA TYR A 79 -0.53 10.31 -4.96
C TYR A 79 -1.41 11.49 -4.56
N ARG A 80 -0.85 12.57 -4.02
CA ARG A 80 -1.56 13.79 -3.58
C ARG A 80 -2.85 13.45 -2.81
N CYS A 81 -2.72 12.56 -1.83
CA CYS A 81 -3.87 11.98 -1.19
C CYS A 81 -4.69 13.02 -0.43
N VAL A 82 -6.01 12.88 -0.47
CA VAL A 82 -6.94 13.68 0.32
C VAL A 82 -7.70 12.75 1.26
N ILE A 83 -7.73 13.09 2.55
CA ILE A 83 -8.46 12.36 3.59
C ILE A 83 -9.72 13.17 3.91
N ASP A 84 -10.88 12.60 3.63
CA ASP A 84 -12.18 13.15 3.98
C ASP A 84 -12.73 12.36 5.17
N TYR A 85 -12.55 12.94 6.36
CA TYR A 85 -13.00 12.34 7.62
C TYR A 85 -14.52 12.34 7.76
N GLU A 86 -15.22 13.30 7.15
CA GLU A 86 -16.69 13.38 7.19
C GLU A 86 -17.30 12.21 6.43
N LYS A 87 -16.74 11.88 5.26
CA LYS A 87 -17.22 10.78 4.41
C LYS A 87 -16.55 9.44 4.71
N LEU A 88 -15.58 9.40 5.61
CA LEU A 88 -14.70 8.25 5.86
C LEU A 88 -14.11 7.71 4.54
N LYS A 89 -13.54 8.61 3.72
CA LYS A 89 -12.93 8.27 2.43
C LYS A 89 -11.51 8.80 2.32
N MET A 90 -10.67 8.05 1.63
CA MET A 90 -9.36 8.49 1.17
C MET A 90 -9.33 8.49 -0.35
N TYR A 91 -8.81 9.57 -0.93
CA TYR A 91 -8.72 9.77 -2.36
C TYR A 91 -7.25 9.76 -2.79
N PHE A 92 -6.94 9.02 -3.85
CA PHE A 92 -5.60 8.92 -4.45
C PHE A 92 -5.64 9.47 -5.87
N HIS A 93 -4.84 10.48 -6.16
CA HIS A 93 -4.74 11.08 -7.48
C HIS A 93 -3.67 10.34 -8.30
N VAL A 94 -4.11 9.56 -9.28
CA VAL A 94 -3.25 8.76 -10.17
C VAL A 94 -3.40 9.29 -11.60
N GLY A 95 -2.45 10.13 -12.01
CA GLY A 95 -2.53 10.83 -13.30
C GLY A 95 -3.76 11.74 -13.38
N LYS A 96 -4.69 11.44 -14.28
CA LYS A 96 -5.97 12.18 -14.44
C LYS A 96 -7.14 11.56 -13.69
N ARG A 97 -6.92 10.48 -12.93
CA ARG A 97 -7.98 9.74 -12.22
C ARG A 97 -7.86 9.90 -10.71
N VAL A 98 -8.98 9.66 -10.03
CA VAL A 98 -9.06 9.63 -8.57
C VAL A 98 -9.58 8.26 -8.14
N ILE A 99 -8.74 7.51 -7.43
CA ILE A 99 -9.09 6.24 -6.81
C ILE A 99 -9.61 6.54 -5.40
N LYS A 100 -10.66 5.81 -4.96
CA LYS A 100 -11.32 6.05 -3.68
C LYS A 100 -11.21 4.79 -2.80
N ALA A 101 -10.77 4.96 -1.57
CA ALA A 101 -10.76 3.91 -0.55
C ALA A 101 -11.67 4.30 0.62
N ASN A 102 -12.29 3.31 1.25
CA ASN A 102 -12.99 3.49 2.52
C ASN A 102 -11.97 3.56 3.66
N LEU A 103 -12.19 4.50 4.58
CA LEU A 103 -11.53 4.52 5.87
C LEU A 103 -12.37 3.75 6.88
N TYR A 104 -11.72 2.95 7.71
CA TYR A 104 -12.35 2.24 8.82
C TYR A 104 -11.62 2.66 10.09
N THR A 105 -12.38 3.14 11.07
CA THR A 105 -11.89 3.50 12.41
C THR A 105 -11.96 2.29 13.33
#